data_AF-A0A3A9KAA5-F1
#
_entry.id   AF-A0A3A9KAA5-F1
#
_cell.length_a   1.000
_cell.length_b   1.000
_cell.length_c   1.000
_cell.angle_alpha   90.00
_cell.angle_beta   90.00
_cell.angle_gamma   90.00
#
_symmetry.space_group_name_H-M   'P 1'
#
loop_
_entity.id
_entity.type
_entity.pdbx_description
1 polymer ?
#
loop_
_entity_poly.entity_id
_entity_poly.type
_entity_poly.pdbx_seq_one_letter_code
_entity_poly.pdbx_strand_id
1 'polypeptide(L)'
;MPEEGMLEEWELKIHQSSHARYFEDFLKYVEYNRSMVEIIRAKVVETAQQYIAEAYEEDSEERAQEKESIEAWSNTPERQLQEKWTTEQVVEASSPIIDHQPEVELKQKLDHMEVKALLSDFSENLHIAKVNGKYVILIEGEAFSFDKSASLVEFFPTKPSAPKLPIN
;
A
#
# COMPACT_ATOMS: atom_id res chain seq x y z
N MET A 1 5.84 -60.89 10.84
CA MET A 1 6.82 -60.24 11.73
C MET A 1 8.19 -60.59 11.18
N PRO A 2 8.99 -59.61 10.73
CA PRO A 2 10.39 -59.87 10.36
C PRO A 2 11.22 -60.19 11.62
N GLU A 3 12.28 -60.99 11.45
CA GLU A 3 13.13 -61.48 12.54
C GLU A 3 14.02 -60.37 13.15
N GLU A 4 14.33 -60.54 14.43
CA GLU A 4 15.10 -59.61 15.26
C GLU A 4 16.53 -59.48 14.73
N GLY A 5 16.83 -58.35 14.08
CA GLY A 5 18.14 -58.03 13.50
C GLY A 5 18.15 -57.66 12.02
N MET A 6 17.01 -57.76 11.30
CA MET A 6 16.90 -57.23 9.94
C MET A 6 16.57 -55.73 9.94
N LEU A 7 17.37 -54.93 9.24
CA LEU A 7 17.05 -53.54 8.92
C LEU A 7 15.97 -53.52 7.82
N GLU A 8 14.80 -52.96 8.10
CA GLU A 8 13.77 -52.74 7.09
C GLU A 8 14.22 -51.64 6.11
N GLU A 9 14.16 -51.92 4.80
CA GLU A 9 14.65 -51.03 3.73
C GLU A 9 13.93 -49.65 3.67
N TRP A 10 12.83 -49.46 4.40
CA TRP A 10 12.00 -48.26 4.34
C TRP A 10 12.13 -47.33 5.55
N GLU A 11 12.98 -47.64 6.54
CA GLU A 11 13.15 -46.79 7.73
C GLU A 11 14.39 -45.88 7.59
N LEU A 12 14.24 -44.76 6.87
CA LEU A 12 15.27 -43.72 6.82
C LEU A 12 15.27 -42.93 8.14
N LYS A 13 16.18 -43.25 9.07
CA LYS A 13 16.40 -42.44 10.27
C LYS A 13 17.13 -41.14 9.92
N ILE A 14 16.37 -40.05 9.76
CA ILE A 14 16.92 -38.71 9.54
C ILE A 14 17.53 -38.21 10.86
N HIS A 15 18.86 -38.23 10.97
CA HIS A 15 19.57 -37.62 12.09
C HIS A 15 19.49 -36.09 12.00
N GLN A 16 18.58 -35.50 12.77
CA GLN A 16 18.25 -34.07 12.83
C GLN A 16 19.33 -33.16 13.46
N SER A 17 20.53 -33.65 13.78
CA SER A 17 21.54 -32.88 14.52
C SER A 17 22.44 -31.98 13.66
N SER A 18 22.46 -32.16 12.33
CA SER A 18 23.32 -31.37 11.43
C SER A 18 22.64 -30.15 10.79
N HIS A 19 21.30 -30.04 10.82
CA HIS A 19 20.58 -28.96 10.14
C HIS A 19 20.60 -27.60 10.90
N ALA A 20 20.86 -27.61 12.21
CA ALA A 20 20.86 -26.37 13.00
C ALA A 20 22.07 -25.45 12.70
N ARG A 21 23.26 -26.02 12.47
CA ARG A 21 24.47 -25.24 12.17
C ARG A 21 24.46 -24.57 10.81
N TYR A 22 23.84 -25.20 9.81
CA TYR A 22 23.66 -24.57 8.50
C TYR A 22 22.82 -23.29 8.63
N PHE A 23 21.73 -23.32 9.40
CA PHE A 23 20.87 -22.14 9.58
C PHE A 23 21.60 -20.97 10.26
N GLU A 24 22.41 -21.23 11.29
CA GLU A 24 23.17 -20.18 11.99
C GLU A 24 24.23 -19.52 11.11
N ASP A 25 24.89 -20.29 10.23
CA ASP A 25 25.86 -19.75 9.29
C ASP A 25 25.19 -18.94 8.17
N PHE A 26 23.95 -19.28 7.78
CA PHE A 26 23.16 -18.48 6.84
C PHE A 26 22.70 -17.14 7.41
N LEU A 27 22.38 -17.04 8.72
CA LEU A 27 21.93 -15.79 9.34
C LEU A 27 22.94 -14.64 9.22
N LYS A 28 24.25 -14.94 9.15
CA LYS A 28 25.31 -13.93 8.95
C LYS A 28 25.24 -13.24 7.58
N TYR A 29 24.57 -13.87 6.62
CA TYR A 29 24.40 -13.40 5.24
C TYR A 29 22.95 -13.00 4.93
N VAL A 30 22.04 -13.15 5.88
CA VAL A 30 20.67 -12.64 5.77
C VAL A 30 20.71 -11.18 6.20
N GLU A 31 20.84 -10.28 5.22
CA GLU A 31 20.53 -8.88 5.43
C GLU A 31 19.04 -8.78 5.82
N TYR A 32 18.76 -8.21 6.99
CA TYR A 32 17.42 -7.78 7.34
C TYR A 32 17.04 -6.62 6.42
N ASN A 33 16.61 -6.95 5.22
CA ASN A 33 16.06 -5.98 4.30
C ASN A 33 14.89 -5.28 5.01
N ARG A 34 14.88 -3.95 4.95
CA ARG A 34 13.72 -3.17 5.37
C ARG A 34 12.50 -3.73 4.66
N SER A 35 11.39 -3.87 5.40
CA SER A 35 10.15 -4.28 4.77
C SER A 35 9.77 -3.26 3.68
N MET A 36 9.10 -3.71 2.62
CA MET A 36 8.61 -2.80 1.58
C MET A 36 7.80 -1.63 2.15
N VAL A 37 7.05 -1.88 3.23
CA VAL A 37 6.30 -0.86 3.97
C VAL A 37 7.21 0.22 4.58
N GLU A 38 8.34 -0.18 5.16
CA GLU A 38 9.33 0.76 5.71
C GLU A 38 10.03 1.56 4.61
N ILE A 39 10.32 0.93 3.47
CA ILE A 39 10.92 1.60 2.31
C ILE A 39 9.97 2.67 1.78
N ILE A 40 8.69 2.32 1.57
CA ILE A 40 7.66 3.25 1.11
C ILE A 40 7.48 4.39 2.11
N ARG A 41 7.40 4.08 3.42
CA ARG A 41 7.28 5.11 4.47
C ARG A 41 8.46 6.08 4.43
N ALA A 42 9.67 5.57 4.35
CA ALA A 42 10.87 6.40 4.27
C ALA A 42 10.83 7.28 3.01
N LYS A 43 10.42 6.72 1.87
CA LYS A 43 10.32 7.47 0.61
C LYS A 43 9.31 8.60 0.68
N VAL A 44 8.13 8.36 1.25
CA VAL A 44 7.09 9.39 1.41
C VAL A 44 7.58 10.54 2.28
N VAL A 45 8.27 10.25 3.40
CA VAL A 45 8.86 11.29 4.27
C VAL A 45 9.94 12.06 3.54
N GLU A 46 10.83 11.37 2.82
CA GLU A 46 11.89 12.01 2.02
C GLU A 46 11.31 12.96 0.97
N THR A 47 10.34 12.49 0.17
CA THR A 47 9.69 13.31 -0.85
C THR A 47 9.00 14.53 -0.24
N ALA A 48 8.38 14.37 0.93
CA ALA A 48 7.74 15.50 1.60
C ALA A 48 8.73 16.51 2.17
N GLN A 49 9.86 16.05 2.70
CA GLN A 49 10.95 16.95 3.09
C GLN A 49 11.55 17.69 1.90
N GLN A 50 11.68 17.03 0.74
CA GLN A 50 12.12 17.67 -0.51
C GLN A 50 11.13 18.76 -0.94
N TYR A 51 9.83 18.47 -0.93
CA TYR A 51 8.82 19.47 -1.27
C TYR A 51 8.85 20.69 -0.34
N ILE A 52 8.96 20.47 0.98
CA ILE A 52 9.15 21.58 1.95
C ILE A 52 10.42 22.35 1.63
N ALA A 53 11.48 21.64 1.24
CA ALA A 53 12.76 22.27 0.96
C ALA A 53 12.71 23.23 -0.24
N GLU A 54 11.83 22.93 -1.21
CA GLU A 54 11.60 23.74 -2.40
C GLU A 54 10.55 24.84 -2.18
N ALA A 55 9.53 24.58 -1.36
CA ALA A 55 8.41 25.50 -1.14
C ALA A 55 8.72 26.65 -0.16
N TYR A 56 9.68 26.48 0.76
CA TYR A 56 9.97 27.45 1.83
C TYR A 56 11.45 27.84 1.89
N GLU A 57 11.73 29.09 2.29
CA GLU A 57 13.10 29.56 2.53
C GLU A 57 13.80 28.79 3.66
N GLU A 58 15.13 28.62 3.57
CA GLU A 58 15.88 27.71 4.45
C GLU A 58 15.80 28.07 5.95
N ASP A 59 15.86 29.36 6.28
CA ASP A 59 15.83 29.88 7.65
C ASP A 59 14.43 30.34 8.10
N SER A 60 13.39 30.01 7.34
CA SER A 60 12.02 30.41 7.66
C SER A 60 11.48 29.61 8.86
N GLU A 61 10.75 30.29 9.75
CA GLU A 61 10.07 29.62 10.88
C GLU A 61 8.99 28.65 10.37
N GLU A 62 8.33 28.98 9.25
CA GLU A 62 7.32 28.12 8.63
C GLU A 62 7.92 26.78 8.15
N ARG A 63 9.12 26.79 7.58
CA ARG A 63 9.83 25.58 7.16
C ARG A 63 10.13 24.66 8.35
N ALA A 64 10.56 25.24 9.47
CA ALA A 64 10.85 24.49 10.68
C ALA A 64 9.57 23.82 11.24
N GLN A 65 8.47 24.57 11.32
CA GLN A 65 7.17 24.06 11.77
C GLN A 65 6.64 22.94 10.87
N GLU A 66 6.78 23.09 9.56
CA GLU A 66 6.29 22.11 8.59
C GLU A 66 7.12 20.81 8.65
N LYS A 67 8.45 20.91 8.80
CA LYS A 67 9.32 19.74 9.04
C LYS A 67 8.95 18.98 10.31
N GLU A 68 8.77 19.69 11.42
CA GLU A 68 8.34 19.10 12.69
C GLU A 68 6.98 18.42 12.54
N SER A 69 6.05 19.04 11.81
CA SER A 69 4.72 18.47 11.53
C SER A 69 4.80 17.15 10.76
N ILE A 70 5.68 17.03 9.76
CA ILE A 70 5.88 15.78 9.01
C ILE A 70 6.52 14.69 9.86
N GLU A 71 7.48 15.04 10.70
CA GLU A 71 8.10 14.08 11.63
C GLU A 71 7.09 13.56 12.65
N ALA A 72 6.27 14.45 13.23
CA ALA A 72 5.19 14.08 14.12
C ALA A 72 4.15 13.19 13.41
N TRP A 73 3.72 13.56 12.19
CA TRP A 73 2.80 12.78 11.36
C TRP A 73 3.34 11.38 11.01
N SER A 74 4.63 11.25 10.73
CA SER A 74 5.26 9.95 10.46
C SER A 74 5.13 9.01 11.66
N ASN A 75 5.09 9.54 12.88
CA ASN A 75 5.06 8.74 14.11
C ASN A 75 3.66 8.46 14.66
N THR A 76 2.58 8.89 14.00
CA THR A 76 1.22 8.55 14.44
C THR A 76 0.78 7.16 13.97
N PRO A 77 0.02 6.41 14.80
CA PRO A 77 -0.49 5.08 14.45
C PRO A 77 -1.65 5.12 13.45
N GLU A 78 -2.50 6.14 13.54
CA GLU A 78 -3.57 6.42 12.60
C GLU A 78 -3.35 7.81 11.98
N ARG A 79 -3.66 7.92 10.70
CA ARG A 79 -3.43 9.12 9.90
C ARG A 79 -4.70 9.50 9.17
N GLN A 80 -4.94 10.80 9.07
CA GLN A 80 -5.99 11.37 8.26
C GLN A 80 -5.40 11.98 6.99
N LEU A 81 -6.24 12.13 5.97
CA LEU A 81 -5.86 12.82 4.74
C LEU A 81 -5.45 14.26 5.07
N GLN A 82 -4.25 14.66 4.63
CA GLN A 82 -3.67 15.96 4.97
C GLN A 82 -4.11 17.10 4.03
N GLU A 83 -4.65 16.78 2.86
CA GLU A 83 -5.08 17.76 1.83
C GLU A 83 -3.98 18.77 1.42
N LYS A 84 -2.69 18.40 1.55
CA LYS A 84 -1.54 19.29 1.26
C LYS A 84 -1.03 19.22 -0.18
N TRP A 85 -1.23 18.11 -0.87
CA TRP A 85 -0.71 17.87 -2.22
C TRP A 85 -1.83 17.76 -3.25
N THR A 86 -1.54 18.19 -4.48
CA THR A 86 -2.41 17.96 -5.63
C THR A 86 -2.31 16.49 -6.08
N THR A 87 -3.26 16.06 -6.92
CA THR A 87 -3.24 14.72 -7.50
C THR A 87 -1.95 14.47 -8.28
N GLU A 88 -1.49 15.45 -9.07
CA GLU A 88 -0.28 15.33 -9.88
C GLU A 88 0.97 15.13 -9.03
N GLN A 89 1.08 15.87 -7.92
CA GLN A 89 2.20 15.73 -6.98
C GLN A 89 2.23 14.35 -6.32
N VAL A 90 1.05 13.81 -5.97
CA VAL A 90 0.95 12.44 -5.42
C VAL A 90 1.36 11.41 -6.46
N VAL A 91 0.90 11.56 -7.71
CA VAL A 91 1.26 10.68 -8.83
C VAL A 91 2.77 10.70 -9.07
N GLU A 92 3.38 11.89 -9.18
CA GLU A 92 4.82 12.06 -9.38
C GLU A 92 5.63 11.41 -8.24
N ALA A 93 5.24 11.67 -6.99
CA ALA A 93 5.88 11.08 -5.81
C ALA A 93 5.76 9.55 -5.78
N SER A 94 4.67 8.99 -6.33
CA SER A 94 4.41 7.55 -6.35
C SER A 94 5.13 6.81 -7.49
N SER A 95 5.46 7.49 -8.59
CA SER A 95 6.12 6.89 -9.76
C SER A 95 7.32 6.00 -9.41
N PRO A 96 8.36 6.46 -8.67
CA PRO A 96 9.51 5.61 -8.37
C PRO A 96 9.18 4.40 -7.50
N ILE A 97 8.11 4.47 -6.70
CA ILE A 97 7.63 3.36 -5.88
C ILE A 97 6.99 2.30 -6.78
N ILE A 98 6.14 2.73 -7.71
CA ILE A 98 5.44 1.87 -8.68
C ILE A 98 6.45 1.23 -9.64
N ASP A 99 7.42 2.01 -10.14
CA ASP A 99 8.47 1.51 -11.03
C ASP A 99 9.30 0.39 -10.37
N HIS A 100 9.55 0.50 -9.07
CA HIS A 100 10.27 -0.51 -8.31
C HIS A 100 9.38 -1.69 -7.92
N GLN A 101 8.12 -1.43 -7.54
CA GLN A 101 7.13 -2.43 -7.16
C GLN A 101 5.76 -2.06 -7.74
N PRO A 102 5.35 -2.65 -8.88
CA PRO A 102 4.07 -2.32 -9.51
C PRO A 102 2.86 -2.74 -8.68
N GLU A 103 3.00 -3.79 -7.86
CA GLU A 103 1.90 -4.36 -7.06
C GLU A 103 1.80 -3.75 -5.65
N VAL A 104 2.23 -2.51 -5.45
CA VAL A 104 2.06 -1.83 -4.15
C VAL A 104 0.57 -1.66 -3.87
N GLU A 105 0.10 -2.26 -2.78
CA GLU A 105 -1.29 -2.19 -2.37
C GLU A 105 -1.61 -0.84 -1.69
N LEU A 106 -2.67 -0.21 -2.16
CA LEU A 106 -3.29 0.97 -1.57
C LEU A 106 -4.51 0.54 -0.76
N LYS A 107 -4.38 0.58 0.58
CA LYS A 107 -5.47 0.32 1.52
C LYS A 107 -5.96 1.61 2.15
N GLN A 108 -7.24 1.92 1.99
CA GLN A 108 -7.85 3.12 2.56
C GLN A 108 -9.15 2.78 3.29
N LYS A 109 -9.43 3.54 4.35
CA LYS A 109 -10.69 3.47 5.09
C LYS A 109 -11.46 4.78 4.93
N LEU A 110 -12.74 4.64 4.60
CA LEU A 110 -13.71 5.74 4.61
C LEU A 110 -14.84 5.33 5.55
N ASP A 111 -14.90 5.95 6.73
CA ASP A 111 -15.72 5.52 7.86
C ASP A 111 -15.49 4.03 8.19
N HIS A 112 -16.50 3.17 8.01
CA HIS A 112 -16.46 1.73 8.26
C HIS A 112 -16.15 0.92 6.99
N MET A 113 -16.04 1.57 5.84
CA MET A 113 -15.76 0.95 4.56
C MET A 113 -14.26 0.85 4.34
N GLU A 114 -13.79 -0.28 3.80
CA GLU A 114 -12.41 -0.48 3.38
C GLU A 114 -12.37 -0.61 1.85
N VAL A 115 -11.47 0.15 1.22
CA VAL A 115 -11.19 0.09 -0.21
C VAL A 115 -9.76 -0.39 -0.39
N LYS A 116 -9.59 -1.39 -1.25
CA LYS A 116 -8.28 -1.94 -1.64
C LYS A 116 -8.12 -1.78 -3.15
N ALA A 117 -6.98 -1.25 -3.55
CA ALA A 117 -6.58 -1.07 -4.95
C ALA A 117 -5.06 -1.20 -5.06
N LEU A 118 -4.51 -1.10 -6.26
CA LEU A 118 -3.08 -0.84 -6.44
C LEU A 118 -2.82 0.67 -6.29
N LEU A 119 -1.61 1.04 -5.87
CA LEU A 119 -1.19 2.44 -5.84
C LEU A 119 -1.18 3.04 -7.25
N SER A 120 -0.89 2.24 -8.28
CA SER A 120 -0.97 2.62 -9.69
C SER A 120 -2.39 3.00 -10.14
N ASP A 121 -3.43 2.50 -9.48
CA ASP A 121 -4.81 2.81 -9.84
C ASP A 121 -5.20 4.24 -9.40
N PHE A 122 -4.42 4.87 -8.51
CA PHE A 122 -4.69 6.23 -8.06
C PHE A 122 -4.54 7.23 -9.20
N SER A 123 -5.54 8.10 -9.38
CA SER A 123 -5.69 9.04 -10.51
C SER A 123 -6.08 8.42 -11.86
N GLU A 124 -5.96 7.10 -12.04
CA GLU A 124 -6.43 6.42 -13.25
C GLU A 124 -7.85 5.88 -13.03
N ASN A 125 -7.98 4.86 -12.21
CA ASN A 125 -9.24 4.18 -11.91
C ASN A 125 -9.83 4.56 -10.55
N LEU A 126 -9.01 5.08 -9.63
CA LEU A 126 -9.41 5.47 -8.28
C LEU A 126 -9.18 6.96 -8.06
N HIS A 127 -10.24 7.67 -7.74
CA HIS A 127 -10.24 9.12 -7.52
C HIS A 127 -10.80 9.45 -6.14
N ILE A 128 -10.21 10.44 -5.48
CA ILE A 128 -10.70 10.95 -4.18
C ILE A 128 -11.16 12.38 -4.38
N ALA A 129 -12.38 12.69 -3.94
CA ALA A 129 -12.95 14.02 -4.03
C ALA A 129 -13.71 14.39 -2.76
N LYS A 130 -14.00 15.68 -2.62
CA LYS A 130 -14.83 16.21 -1.55
C LYS A 130 -16.07 16.88 -2.15
N VAL A 131 -17.24 16.32 -1.90
CA VAL A 131 -18.52 16.82 -2.42
C VAL A 131 -19.41 17.17 -1.24
N ASN A 132 -19.84 18.42 -1.14
CA ASN A 132 -20.67 18.92 -0.04
C ASN A 132 -20.10 18.62 1.35
N GLY A 133 -18.77 18.76 1.50
CA GLY A 133 -18.07 18.51 2.77
C GLY A 133 -17.86 17.04 3.13
N LYS A 134 -18.26 16.10 2.28
CA LYS A 134 -18.03 14.65 2.48
C LYS A 134 -16.97 14.14 1.51
N TYR A 135 -16.11 13.24 1.99
CA TYR A 135 -15.19 12.51 1.13
C TYR A 135 -15.96 11.47 0.31
N VAL A 136 -15.60 11.36 -0.96
CA VAL A 136 -16.13 10.39 -1.91
C VAL A 136 -14.93 9.75 -2.60
N ILE A 137 -14.98 8.43 -2.72
CA ILE A 137 -14.07 7.67 -3.58
C ILE A 137 -14.86 7.29 -4.82
N LEU A 138 -14.33 7.65 -5.99
CA LEU A 138 -14.86 7.22 -7.28
C LEU A 138 -13.96 6.11 -7.81
N ILE A 139 -14.56 4.99 -8.22
CA ILE A 139 -13.85 3.84 -8.79
C ILE A 139 -14.44 3.58 -10.17
N GLU A 140 -13.58 3.57 -11.18
CA GLU A 140 -13.93 3.34 -12.58
C GLU A 140 -13.41 1.98 -13.04
N GLY A 141 -14.28 1.20 -13.69
CA GLY A 141 -13.96 -0.12 -14.21
C GLY A 141 -15.01 -0.60 -15.21
N GLU A 142 -14.71 -1.66 -15.93
CA GLU A 142 -15.55 -2.12 -17.05
C GLU A 142 -16.71 -3.02 -16.62
N ALA A 143 -16.54 -3.78 -15.53
CA ALA A 143 -17.53 -4.73 -15.06
C ALA A 143 -17.42 -4.98 -13.55
N PHE A 144 -18.56 -5.30 -12.92
CA PHE A 144 -18.59 -5.82 -11.56
C PHE A 144 -18.43 -7.34 -11.56
N SER A 145 -17.70 -7.85 -10.57
CA SER A 145 -17.63 -9.28 -10.26
C SER A 145 -18.13 -9.51 -8.83
N PHE A 146 -18.89 -10.57 -8.63
CA PHE A 146 -19.45 -10.93 -7.33
C PHE A 146 -19.07 -12.36 -6.99
N ASP A 147 -18.74 -12.59 -5.72
CA ASP A 147 -18.57 -13.94 -5.20
C ASP A 147 -19.91 -14.67 -5.11
N LYS A 148 -19.88 -16.01 -5.01
CA LYS A 148 -21.10 -16.84 -4.96
C LYS A 148 -22.05 -16.56 -3.78
N SER A 149 -21.63 -15.76 -2.81
CA SER A 149 -22.50 -15.23 -1.78
C SER A 149 -23.47 -14.22 -2.40
N ALA A 150 -24.64 -14.71 -2.81
CA ALA A 150 -25.64 -13.91 -3.51
C ALA A 150 -25.98 -12.61 -2.75
N SER A 151 -25.91 -11.47 -3.45
CA SER A 151 -26.33 -10.15 -3.00
C SER A 151 -27.45 -9.64 -3.90
N LEU A 152 -28.50 -9.03 -3.31
CA LEU A 152 -29.58 -8.41 -4.10
C LEU A 152 -29.09 -7.29 -5.02
N VAL A 153 -27.92 -6.69 -4.71
CA VAL A 153 -27.30 -5.62 -5.50
C VAL A 153 -26.89 -6.11 -6.90
N GLU A 154 -26.66 -7.42 -7.08
CA GLU A 154 -26.33 -8.01 -8.39
C GLU A 154 -27.41 -7.76 -9.45
N PHE A 155 -28.66 -7.54 -9.02
CA PHE A 155 -29.79 -7.24 -9.91
C PHE A 155 -30.05 -5.75 -10.10
N PHE A 156 -29.18 -4.86 -9.60
CA PHE A 156 -29.36 -3.43 -9.71
C PHE A 156 -29.26 -2.96 -11.17
N PRO A 157 -30.30 -2.32 -11.73
CA PRO A 157 -30.25 -1.84 -13.10
C PRO A 157 -29.38 -0.57 -13.19
N THR A 158 -28.27 -0.64 -13.91
CA THR A 158 -27.49 0.56 -14.23
C THR A 158 -28.18 1.32 -15.36
N LYS A 159 -28.24 2.64 -15.23
CA LYS A 159 -28.69 3.53 -16.31
C LYS A 159 -27.46 4.20 -16.90
N PRO A 160 -27.35 4.33 -18.24
CA PRO A 160 -26.31 5.15 -18.82
C PRO A 160 -26.46 6.58 -18.29
N SER A 161 -25.36 7.15 -17.77
CA SER A 161 -25.34 8.57 -17.45
C SER A 161 -25.55 9.34 -18.77
N ALA A 162 -26.58 10.20 -18.82
CA ALA A 162 -26.77 11.07 -19.98
C ALA A 162 -25.49 11.87 -20.24
N PRO A 163 -25.08 12.10 -21.50
CA PRO A 163 -23.95 12.95 -21.79
C PRO A 163 -24.19 14.32 -21.15
N LYS A 164 -23.26 14.78 -20.31
CA LYS A 164 -23.31 16.13 -19.76
C LYS A 164 -23.37 17.09 -20.94
N LEU A 165 -24.44 17.90 -21.02
CA LEU A 165 -24.50 19.03 -21.96
C LEU A 165 -23.23 19.87 -21.79
N PRO A 166 -22.63 20.38 -22.89
CA PRO A 166 -21.46 21.23 -22.78
C PRO A 166 -21.81 22.43 -21.91
N ILE A 167 -20.98 22.64 -20.88
CA ILE A 167 -21.02 23.84 -20.06
C ILE A 167 -20.49 24.96 -20.97
N ASN A 168 -21.39 25.81 -21.46
CA ASN A 168 -21.05 27.07 -22.14
C ASN A 168 -20.49 28.08 -21.13
#